data_AF-A0A948EK73-F1
#
_entry.id   AF-A0A948EK73-F1
#
_cell.length_a   1.000
_cell.length_b   1.000
_cell.length_c   1.000
_cell.angle_alpha   90.00
_cell.angle_beta   90.00
_cell.angle_gamma   90.00
#
_symmetry.space_group_name_H-M   'P 1'
#
loop_
_entity.id
_entity.type
_entity.pdbx_description
1 polymer ?
#
loop_
_entity_poly.entity_id
_entity_poly.type
_entity_poly.pdbx_seq_one_letter_code
_entity_poly.pdbx_strand_id
1 'polypeptide(L)'
;MYATVITEREKQLGFVLGQMPHPKSQYLAEPEIVSAVLFRLDGNNVIAKVIDPIGGYRYYHKHQLGDGWVTVSNVEVDPQEAILKTREYLSSHEATEIC
;
A
#
# COMPACT_ATOMS: atom_id res chain seq x y z
N MET A 1 -0.63 -0.15 -12.11
CA MET A 1 0.73 0.44 -12.13
C MET A 1 0.83 1.37 -10.93
N TYR A 2 1.98 1.47 -10.24
CA TYR A 2 2.12 2.40 -9.11
C TYR A 2 2.34 3.83 -9.58
N ALA A 3 1.93 4.80 -8.76
CA ALA A 3 2.27 6.20 -8.96
C ALA A 3 3.64 6.50 -8.35
N THR A 4 4.42 7.36 -9.03
CA THR A 4 5.75 7.82 -8.59
C THR A 4 5.78 9.31 -8.24
N VAL A 5 4.66 10.00 -8.40
CA VAL A 5 4.53 11.43 -8.07
C VAL A 5 3.85 11.56 -6.72
N ILE A 6 4.58 12.15 -5.77
CA ILE A 6 4.10 12.45 -4.43
C ILE A 6 3.55 13.89 -4.35
N THR A 7 2.33 14.04 -3.83
CA THR A 7 1.69 15.36 -3.64
C THR A 7 2.11 16.00 -2.31
N GLU A 8 1.91 17.32 -2.17
CA GLU A 8 2.20 18.01 -0.90
C GLU A 8 1.38 17.46 0.28
N ARG A 9 0.11 17.10 0.04
CA ARG A 9 -0.73 16.45 1.05
C ARG A 9 -0.18 15.09 1.47
N GLU A 10 0.27 14.29 0.51
CA GLU A 10 0.91 12.99 0.77
C GLU A 10 2.20 13.17 1.60
N LYS A 11 3.04 14.16 1.29
CA LYS A 11 4.23 14.48 2.10
C LYS A 11 3.87 14.86 3.54
N GLN A 12 2.87 15.72 3.73
CA GLN A 12 2.39 16.12 5.06
C GLN A 12 1.87 14.94 5.88
N LEU A 13 1.25 13.97 5.22
CA LEU A 13 0.78 12.73 5.84
C LEU A 13 1.90 11.72 6.08
N GLY A 14 3.11 11.93 5.55
CA GLY A 14 4.27 11.06 5.75
C GLY A 14 4.45 9.98 4.67
N PHE A 15 3.81 10.11 3.51
CA PHE A 15 4.14 9.27 2.37
C PHE A 15 5.56 9.58 1.87
N VAL A 16 6.21 8.57 1.28
CA VAL A 16 7.55 8.64 0.71
C VAL A 16 7.61 7.88 -0.61
N LEU A 17 8.69 8.08 -1.38
CA LEU A 17 9.03 7.17 -2.46
C LEU A 17 9.77 5.97 -1.89
N GLY A 18 9.27 4.77 -2.20
CA GLY A 18 9.89 3.51 -1.84
C GLY A 18 9.85 2.50 -2.98
N GLN A 19 10.45 1.33 -2.75
CA GLN A 19 10.50 0.26 -3.74
C GLN A 19 9.42 -0.79 -3.45
N MET A 20 8.77 -1.29 -4.50
CA MET A 20 7.84 -2.41 -4.44
C MET A 20 7.93 -3.29 -5.70
N PRO A 21 7.59 -4.57 -5.61
CA PRO A 21 7.37 -5.42 -6.79
C PRO A 21 6.30 -4.82 -7.70
N HIS A 22 6.58 -4.73 -9.00
CA HIS A 22 5.60 -4.25 -9.96
C HIS A 22 4.34 -5.14 -9.91
N PRO A 23 3.12 -4.58 -9.90
CA PRO A 23 1.91 -5.36 -9.65
C PRO A 23 1.69 -6.53 -10.62
N LYS A 24 2.22 -6.44 -11.85
CA LYS A 24 2.12 -7.52 -12.86
C LYS A 24 3.22 -8.58 -12.72
N SER A 25 4.33 -8.28 -12.04
CA SER A 25 5.45 -9.20 -11.85
C SER A 25 5.54 -9.76 -10.44
N GLN A 26 4.68 -9.32 -9.50
CA GLN A 26 4.78 -9.65 -8.07
C GLN A 26 4.74 -11.15 -7.72
N TYR A 27 4.29 -12.01 -8.64
CA TYR A 27 4.23 -13.46 -8.47
C TYR A 27 5.25 -14.23 -9.33
N LEU A 28 6.14 -13.51 -10.01
CA LEU A 28 7.25 -14.13 -10.73
C LEU A 28 8.36 -14.50 -9.75
N ALA A 29 9.17 -15.50 -10.09
CA ALA A 29 10.32 -15.90 -9.29
C ALA A 29 11.30 -14.73 -9.06
N GLU A 30 11.43 -13.84 -10.04
CA GLU A 30 12.21 -12.61 -9.97
C GLU A 30 11.30 -11.42 -10.33
N PRO A 31 10.61 -10.83 -9.34
CA PRO A 31 9.72 -9.70 -9.61
C PRO A 31 10.51 -8.44 -9.97
N GLU A 32 10.12 -7.78 -11.05
CA GLU A 32 10.61 -6.43 -11.36
C GLU A 32 10.31 -5.47 -10.20
N ILE A 33 11.33 -4.80 -9.68
CA ILE A 33 11.20 -3.81 -8.60
C ILE A 33 11.05 -2.41 -9.19
N VAL A 34 10.01 -1.69 -8.78
CA VAL A 34 9.70 -0.34 -9.26
C VAL A 34 9.54 0.64 -8.11
N SER A 35 9.68 1.93 -8.42
CA SER A 35 9.38 3.00 -7.46
C SER A 35 7.87 3.17 -7.29
N ALA A 36 7.43 3.44 -6.07
CA ALA A 36 6.05 3.68 -5.71
C ALA A 36 5.94 4.72 -4.58
N VAL A 37 4.86 5.49 -4.56
CA VAL A 37 4.49 6.34 -3.43
C VAL A 37 3.84 5.46 -2.36
N LEU A 38 4.47 5.39 -1.19
CA LEU A 38 4.13 4.50 -0.09
C LEU A 38 3.97 5.26 1.22
N PHE A 39 3.04 4.80 2.05
CA PHE A 39 3.00 5.12 3.48
C PHE A 39 3.24 3.85 4.27
N ARG A 40 4.26 3.84 5.13
CA ARG A 40 4.60 2.67 5.94
C ARG A 40 3.81 2.70 7.26
N LEU A 41 3.06 1.63 7.51
CA LEU A 41 2.32 1.45 8.77
C LEU A 41 3.21 0.76 9.81
N ASP A 42 3.87 -0.31 9.41
CA ASP A 42 4.83 -1.08 10.22
C ASP A 42 5.83 -1.84 9.31
N GLY A 43 6.48 -2.88 9.82
CA GLY A 43 7.45 -3.69 9.07
C GLY A 43 6.85 -4.47 7.89
N ASN A 44 5.59 -4.90 7.99
CA ASN A 44 4.92 -5.77 7.02
C ASN A 44 3.76 -5.08 6.29
N ASN A 45 3.26 -3.94 6.77
CA ASN A 45 2.09 -3.26 6.22
C ASN A 45 2.45 -1.90 5.63
N VAL A 46 1.99 -1.67 4.39
CA VAL A 46 2.13 -0.39 3.69
C VAL A 46 0.83 0.00 2.97
N ILE A 47 0.66 1.29 2.71
CA ILE A 47 -0.36 1.80 1.79
C ILE A 47 0.35 2.27 0.53
N ALA A 48 -0.02 1.72 -0.62
CA ALA A 48 0.58 2.04 -1.91
C ALA A 48 -0.39 2.85 -2.79
N LYS A 49 0.11 3.93 -3.39
CA LYS A 49 -0.63 4.73 -4.37
C LYS A 49 -0.53 4.07 -5.76
N VAL A 50 -1.68 3.70 -6.31
CA VAL A 50 -1.82 2.97 -7.57
C VAL A 50 -2.59 3.85 -8.57
N ILE A 51 -2.14 3.83 -9.83
CA ILE A 51 -2.83 4.47 -10.95
C ILE A 51 -4.07 3.64 -11.29
N ASP A 52 -5.24 4.26 -11.23
CA ASP A 52 -6.53 3.63 -11.54
C ASP A 52 -6.78 3.64 -13.06
N PRO A 53 -7.18 2.52 -13.69
CA PRO A 53 -7.49 2.46 -15.12
C PRO A 53 -8.58 3.44 -15.57
N ILE A 54 -9.50 3.82 -14.66
CA ILE A 54 -10.61 4.73 -14.94
C ILE A 54 -10.19 6.21 -14.73
N GLY A 55 -8.94 6.44 -14.31
CA GLY A 55 -8.36 7.76 -14.11
C GLY A 55 -8.17 8.10 -12.63
N GLY A 56 -7.13 8.89 -12.35
CA GLY A 56 -6.75 9.28 -11.00
C GLY A 56 -5.94 8.20 -10.28
N TYR A 57 -6.06 8.18 -8.95
CA TYR A 57 -5.28 7.30 -8.08
C TYR A 57 -6.15 6.67 -7.02
N ARG A 58 -5.71 5.51 -6.55
CA ARG A 58 -6.27 4.80 -5.40
C ARG A 58 -5.16 4.38 -4.45
N TYR A 59 -5.52 4.24 -3.19
CA TYR A 59 -4.63 3.82 -2.12
C TYR A 59 -5.02 2.41 -1.70
N TYR A 60 -4.07 1.48 -1.82
CA TYR A 60 -4.25 0.07 -1.51
C TYR A 60 -3.42 -0.30 -0.29
N HIS A 61 -4.05 -0.95 0.69
CA HIS A 61 -3.31 -1.63 1.75
C HIS A 61 -2.62 -2.88 1.20
N LYS A 62 -1.31 -2.95 1.39
CA LYS A 62 -0.44 -4.05 1.00
C LYS A 62 0.24 -4.63 2.24
N HIS A 63 0.13 -5.94 2.40
CA HIS A 63 0.82 -6.70 3.44
C HIS A 63 1.87 -7.61 2.83
N GLN A 64 3.03 -7.68 3.46
CA GLN A 64 4.10 -8.58 3.08
C GLN A 64 3.82 -9.98 3.59
N LEU A 65 3.67 -10.95 2.68
CA LEU A 65 3.45 -12.35 2.99
C LEU A 65 4.50 -13.20 2.26
N GLY A 66 5.43 -13.78 3.03
CA GLY A 66 6.61 -14.44 2.47
C GLY A 66 7.44 -13.48 1.62
N ASP A 67 7.72 -13.87 0.38
CA ASP A 67 8.48 -13.06 -0.58
C ASP A 67 7.60 -12.07 -1.38
N GLY A 68 6.28 -12.05 -1.13
CA GLY A 68 5.30 -11.30 -1.91
C GLY A 68 4.57 -10.20 -1.14
N TRP A 69 3.88 -9.33 -1.87
CA TRP A 69 2.96 -8.34 -1.32
C TRP A 69 1.53 -8.65 -1.77
N VAL A 70 0.62 -8.78 -0.81
CA VAL A 70 -0.80 -9.05 -1.08
C VAL A 70 -1.65 -7.83 -0.74
N THR A 71 -2.71 -7.59 -1.52
CA THR A 71 -3.71 -6.58 -1.14
C THR A 71 -4.63 -7.18 -0.08
N VAL A 72 -4.77 -6.52 1.07
CA VAL A 72 -5.51 -7.07 2.22
C VAL A 72 -6.81 -6.34 2.53
N SER A 73 -6.89 -5.04 2.22
CA SER A 73 -8.08 -4.25 2.51
C SER A 73 -8.35 -3.19 1.43
N ASN A 74 -9.38 -2.38 1.68
CA ASN A 74 -10.10 -1.59 0.70
C ASN A 74 -9.27 -0.57 -0.09
N VAL A 75 -9.86 -0.20 -1.23
CA VAL A 75 -9.36 0.73 -2.23
C VAL A 75 -9.91 2.12 -1.94
N GLU A 76 -9.12 2.98 -1.31
CA GLU A 76 -9.57 4.32 -0.91
C GLU A 76 -9.13 5.39 -1.92
N VAL A 77 -9.93 6.45 -2.08
CA VAL A 77 -9.58 7.60 -2.94
C VAL A 77 -8.73 8.61 -2.17
N ASP A 78 -9.00 8.76 -0.88
CA ASP A 78 -8.35 9.74 -0.02
C ASP A 78 -7.19 9.10 0.77
N PRO A 79 -5.98 9.71 0.77
CA PRO A 79 -4.82 9.13 1.46
C PRO A 79 -4.97 9.07 2.98
N GLN A 80 -5.71 10.03 3.58
CA GLN A 80 -5.92 10.05 5.03
C GLN A 80 -6.96 9.01 5.44
N GLU A 81 -8.05 8.87 4.68
CA GLU A 81 -9.02 7.79 4.90
C GLU A 81 -8.38 6.41 4.74
N ALA A 82 -7.49 6.23 3.76
CA ALA A 82 -6.72 5.01 3.59
C ALA A 82 -5.92 4.65 4.85
N ILE A 83 -5.23 5.63 5.44
CA ILE A 83 -4.48 5.44 6.69
C ILE A 83 -5.41 5.04 7.83
N LEU A 84 -6.51 5.76 8.03
CA LEU A 84 -7.43 5.53 9.14
C LEU A 84 -8.08 4.15 9.06
N LYS A 85 -8.67 3.80 7.90
CA LYS A 85 -9.33 2.51 7.71
C LYS A 85 -8.37 1.34 7.76
N THR A 86 -7.14 1.51 7.26
CA THR A 86 -6.14 0.45 7.36
C THR A 86 -5.72 0.22 8.81
N ARG A 87 -5.55 1.28 9.61
CA ARG A 87 -5.27 1.13 11.05
C ARG A 87 -6.42 0.45 11.79
N GLU A 88 -7.66 0.84 11.52
CA GLU A 88 -8.85 0.19 12.08
C GLU A 88 -8.92 -1.31 11.73
N TYR A 89 -8.61 -1.64 10.47
CA TYR A 89 -8.49 -3.02 10.02
C TYR A 89 -7.41 -3.77 10.82
N LEU A 90 -6.20 -3.22 10.95
CA LEU A 90 -5.12 -3.87 11.69
C LEU A 90 -5.48 -4.07 13.16
N SER A 91 -6.04 -3.06 13.84
CA SER A 91 -6.43 -3.18 15.26
C SER A 91 -7.54 -4.20 15.51
N SER A 92 -8.45 -4.42 14.54
CA SER A 92 -9.49 -5.44 14.65
C SER A 92 -9.00 -6.86 14.34
N HIS A 93 -7.93 -7.00 13.56
CA HIS A 93 -7.40 -8.30 13.14
C HIS A 93 -6.20 -8.78 13.97
N GLU A 94 -5.40 -7.88 14.56
CA GLU A 94 -4.40 -8.21 15.60
C GLU A 94 -5.08 -8.86 16.82
N ALA A 95 -6.32 -8.47 17.13
CA ALA A 95 -7.10 -9.06 18.22
C ALA A 95 -7.50 -10.54 17.97
N THR A 96 -7.31 -11.06 16.77
CA THR A 96 -7.75 -12.41 16.37
C THR A 96 -6.63 -13.46 16.45
N GLU A 97 -5.35 -13.05 16.63
CA GLU A 97 -4.21 -13.98 16.73
C GLU A 97 -3.86 -14.37 18.18
N ILE A 98 -4.69 -14.01 19.17
CA ILE A 98 -4.62 -14.51 20.54
C ILE A 98 -5.87 -15.35 20.83
N CYS A 99 -5.85 -16.63 20.44
CA CYS A 99 -6.71 -17.69 20.97
C CYS A 99 -6.05 -19.05 20.77
#